data_AF-A0A069PJW8-F1
#
_entry.id   AF-A0A069PJW8-F1
#
_cell.length_a   1.000
_cell.length_b   1.000
_cell.length_c   1.000
_cell.angle_alpha   90.00
_cell.angle_beta   90.00
_cell.angle_gamma   90.00
#
_symmetry.space_group_name_H-M   'P 1'
#
loop_
_entity.id
_entity.type
_entity.pdbx_description
1 polymer ?
#
loop_
_entity_poly.entity_id
_entity_poly.type
_entity_poly.pdbx_seq_one_letter_code
_entity_poly.pdbx_strand_id
1 'polypeptide(L)'
;MENNDELDESTQTTAAGLTRLASAISELLREQAVDSRLGAKLLKRLEKEAKRVAEHGPATLSVAEGAALRSAMEQLQHALHQRGADLLVQANARLRATEEAAGKRRKAKKEESA
;
A
#
# COMPACT_ATOMS: atom_id res chain seq x y z
N MET A 1 4.66 -1.43 29.58
CA MET A 1 3.93 -1.31 28.32
C MET A 1 3.20 -2.61 28.14
N GLU A 2 1.91 -2.61 28.41
CA GLU A 2 1.09 -3.82 28.46
C GLU A 2 0.96 -4.40 27.05
N ASN A 3 1.43 -5.64 26.89
CA ASN A 3 1.19 -6.47 25.72
C ASN A 3 -0.31 -6.79 25.71
N ASN A 4 -1.06 -6.04 24.90
CA ASN A 4 -2.47 -6.29 24.64
C ASN A 4 -2.60 -7.50 23.69
N ASP A 5 -2.19 -8.66 24.17
CA ASP A 5 -2.12 -9.94 23.45
C ASP A 5 -3.28 -10.88 23.83
N GLU A 6 -4.36 -10.33 24.39
CA GLU A 6 -5.54 -11.10 24.74
C GLU A 6 -6.77 -10.59 23.98
N LEU A 7 -7.43 -11.54 23.32
CA LEU A 7 -8.74 -11.48 22.67
C LEU A 7 -8.74 -11.09 21.18
N ASP A 8 -8.16 -11.95 20.35
CA ASP A 8 -8.88 -12.37 19.14
C ASP A 8 -9.03 -13.89 19.24
N GLU A 9 -10.25 -14.37 19.46
CA GLU A 9 -10.60 -15.75 19.17
C GLU A 9 -10.08 -16.09 17.77
N SER A 10 -9.47 -17.25 17.63
CA SER A 10 -8.77 -17.70 16.43
C SER A 10 -9.70 -17.79 15.23
N THR A 11 -9.96 -16.67 14.56
CA THR A 11 -10.13 -16.71 13.11
C THR A 11 -8.85 -17.32 12.58
N GLN A 12 -8.92 -18.60 12.23
CA GLN A 12 -7.78 -19.40 11.81
C GLN A 12 -7.23 -18.79 10.51
N THR A 13 -6.27 -17.88 10.65
CA THR A 13 -5.64 -17.20 9.53
C THR A 13 -4.80 -18.23 8.79
N THR A 14 -5.23 -18.63 7.59
CA THR A 14 -4.47 -19.58 6.77
C THR A 14 -3.55 -18.84 5.83
N ALA A 15 -2.44 -19.48 5.44
CA ALA A 15 -1.53 -18.95 4.42
C ALA A 15 -2.28 -18.61 3.12
N ALA A 16 -3.22 -19.45 2.71
CA ALA A 16 -4.06 -19.20 1.55
C ALA A 16 -4.96 -17.96 1.71
N GLY A 17 -5.52 -17.74 2.90
CA GLY A 17 -6.30 -16.54 3.21
C GLY A 17 -5.45 -15.26 3.15
N LEU A 18 -4.25 -15.29 3.74
CA LEU A 18 -3.30 -14.17 3.69
C LEU A 18 -2.86 -13.85 2.26
N THR A 19 -2.54 -14.87 1.47
CA THR A 19 -2.19 -14.72 0.06
C THR A 19 -3.31 -14.04 -0.72
N ARG A 20 -4.56 -14.52 -0.58
CA ARG A 20 -5.73 -13.92 -1.25
C ARG A 20 -5.95 -12.47 -0.82
N LEU A 21 -5.82 -12.18 0.48
CA LEU A 21 -5.98 -10.82 1.00
C LEU A 21 -4.89 -9.87 0.48
N ALA A 22 -3.63 -10.31 0.44
CA ALA A 22 -2.52 -9.54 -0.11
C ALA A 22 -2.73 -9.23 -1.60
N SER A 23 -3.18 -10.20 -2.40
CA SER A 23 -3.52 -10.00 -3.80
C SER A 23 -4.67 -9.00 -3.98
N ALA A 24 -5.75 -9.14 -3.22
CA ALA A 24 -6.90 -8.22 -3.30
C ALA A 24 -6.52 -6.77 -2.94
N ILE A 25 -5.70 -6.56 -1.91
CA ILE A 25 -5.22 -5.22 -1.55
C ILE A 25 -4.32 -4.66 -2.66
N SER A 26 -3.51 -5.50 -3.30
CA SER A 26 -2.66 -5.10 -4.43
C SER A 26 -3.49 -4.62 -5.61
N GLU A 27 -4.61 -5.27 -5.91
CA GLU A 27 -5.58 -4.82 -6.92
C GLU A 27 -6.22 -3.49 -6.55
N LEU A 28 -6.73 -3.35 -5.32
CA LEU A 28 -7.33 -2.10 -4.85
C LEU A 28 -6.36 -0.90 -4.88
N LEU A 29 -5.07 -1.12 -4.65
CA LEU A 29 -4.04 -0.10 -4.79
C LEU A 29 -3.83 0.32 -6.25
N ARG A 30 -3.82 -0.66 -7.18
CA ARG A 30 -3.71 -0.40 -8.63
C ARG A 30 -4.93 0.34 -9.17
N GLU A 31 -6.12 -0.05 -8.72
CA GLU A 31 -7.39 0.61 -9.05
C GLU A 31 -7.56 1.98 -8.36
N GLN A 32 -6.60 2.38 -7.51
CA GLN A 32 -6.64 3.63 -6.78
C GLN A 32 -7.82 3.74 -5.79
N ALA A 33 -8.46 2.61 -5.48
CA ALA A 33 -9.60 2.51 -4.57
C ALA A 33 -9.18 2.63 -3.09
N VAL A 34 -7.89 2.44 -2.79
CA VAL A 34 -7.32 2.52 -1.44
C VAL A 34 -6.18 3.54 -1.37
N ASP A 35 -6.14 4.28 -0.27
CA ASP A 35 -5.05 5.21 0.03
C ASP A 35 -3.75 4.48 0.38
N SER A 36 -2.61 5.04 0.00
CA SER A 36 -1.28 4.44 0.22
C SER A 36 -0.95 4.25 1.69
N ARG A 37 -1.46 5.09 2.60
CA ARG A 37 -1.27 4.95 4.05
C ARG A 37 -2.06 3.78 4.61
N LEU A 38 -3.28 3.59 4.12
CA LEU A 38 -4.09 2.43 4.52
C LEU A 38 -3.44 1.14 4.02
N GLY A 39 -3.03 1.10 2.76
CA GLY A 39 -2.31 -0.05 2.21
C GLY A 39 -1.01 -0.38 2.97
N ALA A 40 -0.22 0.63 3.36
CA ALA A 40 0.99 0.41 4.17
C ALA A 40 0.70 -0.15 5.57
N LYS A 41 -0.41 0.27 6.21
CA LYS A 41 -0.86 -0.29 7.49
C LYS A 41 -1.30 -1.74 7.33
N LEU A 42 -2.02 -2.06 6.25
CA LEU A 42 -2.47 -3.42 5.95
C LEU A 42 -1.29 -4.34 5.66
N LEU A 43 -0.29 -3.90 4.88
CA LEU A 43 0.94 -4.66 4.65
C LEU A 43 1.63 -5.02 5.99
N LYS A 44 1.84 -4.04 6.88
CA LYS A 44 2.45 -4.30 8.20
C LYS A 44 1.66 -5.29 9.05
N ARG A 45 0.32 -5.29 8.95
CA ARG A 45 -0.52 -6.26 9.65
C ARG A 45 -0.39 -7.65 9.03
N LEU A 46 -0.44 -7.74 7.69
CA LEU A 46 -0.24 -8.98 6.95
C LEU A 46 1.13 -9.61 7.23
N GLU A 47 2.20 -8.81 7.37
CA GLU A 47 3.52 -9.31 7.73
C GLU A 47 3.55 -9.93 9.14
N LYS A 48 2.84 -9.33 10.10
CA LYS A 48 2.71 -9.88 11.46
C LYS A 48 1.93 -11.19 11.44
N GLU A 49 0.82 -11.22 10.72
CA GLU A 49 0.01 -12.43 10.58
C GLU A 49 0.77 -13.53 9.82
N ALA A 50 1.52 -13.20 8.77
CA ALA A 50 2.35 -14.16 8.07
C ALA A 50 3.42 -14.79 8.98
N LYS A 51 4.04 -14.01 9.87
CA LYS A 51 4.95 -14.53 10.90
C LYS A 51 4.23 -15.43 11.91
N ARG A 52 3.06 -15.00 12.39
CA ARG A 52 2.23 -15.80 13.30
C ARG A 52 1.84 -17.13 12.69
N VAL A 53 1.42 -17.16 11.42
CA VAL A 53 1.08 -18.40 10.70
C VAL A 53 2.31 -19.29 10.50
N ALA A 54 3.50 -18.72 10.28
CA ALA A 54 4.73 -19.49 10.16
C ALA A 54 5.21 -20.10 11.49
N GLU A 55 5.03 -19.40 12.61
CA GLU A 55 5.54 -19.81 13.93
C GLU A 55 4.52 -20.63 14.74
N HIS A 56 3.23 -20.32 14.62
CA HIS A 56 2.15 -20.85 15.48
C HIS A 56 1.02 -21.50 14.66
N GLY A 57 1.25 -21.73 13.36
CA GLY A 57 0.27 -22.35 12.48
C GLY A 57 -0.08 -23.79 12.89
N PRO A 58 -1.33 -24.24 12.67
CA PRO A 58 -1.77 -25.60 13.01
C PRO A 58 -1.10 -26.67 12.14
N ALA A 59 -0.49 -26.28 11.02
CA ALA A 59 0.33 -27.12 10.17
C ALA A 59 1.56 -26.32 9.70
N THR A 60 2.70 -27.01 9.52
CA THR A 60 3.86 -26.40 8.88
C THR A 60 3.51 -26.04 7.44
N LEU A 61 3.77 -24.79 7.07
CA LEU A 61 3.59 -24.29 5.71
C LEU A 61 4.36 -25.18 4.72
N SER A 62 3.69 -25.65 3.67
CA SER A 62 4.39 -26.27 2.55
C SER A 62 5.30 -25.25 1.85
N VAL A 63 6.33 -25.74 1.16
CA VAL A 63 7.24 -24.88 0.38
C VAL A 63 6.47 -24.03 -0.63
N ALA A 64 5.45 -24.62 -1.27
CA ALA A 64 4.62 -23.95 -2.26
C ALA A 64 3.76 -22.84 -1.63
N GLU A 65 3.10 -23.11 -0.50
CA GLU A 65 2.29 -22.10 0.19
C GLU A 65 3.15 -20.96 0.73
N GLY A 66 4.32 -21.27 1.28
CA GLY A 66 5.27 -20.26 1.74
C GLY A 66 5.79 -19.39 0.61
N ALA A 67 6.09 -19.99 -0.56
CA ALA A 67 6.50 -19.24 -1.75
C ALA A 67 5.36 -18.35 -2.29
N ALA A 68 4.14 -18.86 -2.35
CA ALA A 68 2.97 -18.10 -2.81
C ALA A 68 2.69 -16.90 -1.88
N LEU A 69 2.75 -17.10 -0.57
CA LEU A 69 2.56 -16.04 0.41
C LEU A 69 3.64 -14.96 0.29
N ARG A 70 4.92 -15.34 0.19
CA ARG A 70 6.01 -14.37 -0.02
C ARG A 70 5.82 -13.58 -1.31
N SER A 71 5.50 -14.26 -2.41
CA SER A 71 5.28 -13.60 -3.70
C SER A 71 4.12 -12.60 -3.64
N ALA A 72 3.01 -12.96 -3.00
CA ALA A 72 1.88 -12.04 -2.84
C ALA A 72 2.23 -10.81 -1.97
N MET A 73 3.05 -11.00 -0.94
CA MET A 73 3.53 -9.89 -0.11
C MET A 73 4.49 -8.95 -0.87
N GLU A 74 5.39 -9.50 -1.68
CA GLU A 74 6.28 -8.73 -2.56
C GLU A 74 5.49 -7.93 -3.60
N GLN A 75 4.45 -8.53 -4.19
CA GLN A 75 3.54 -7.84 -5.12
C GLN A 75 2.81 -6.68 -4.45
N LEU A 76 2.31 -6.87 -3.23
CA LEU A 76 1.68 -5.82 -2.45
C LEU A 76 2.64 -4.67 -2.13
N GLN A 77 3.86 -5.00 -1.72
CA GLN A 77 4.90 -4.01 -1.48
C GLN A 77 5.24 -3.22 -2.75
N HIS A 78 5.34 -3.91 -3.90
CA HIS A 78 5.58 -3.27 -5.18
C HIS A 78 4.43 -2.32 -5.58
N ALA A 79 3.18 -2.75 -5.43
CA ALA A 79 2.00 -1.93 -5.70
C ALA A 79 1.98 -0.65 -4.84
N LEU A 80 2.38 -0.75 -3.56
CA LEU A 80 2.52 0.41 -2.67
C LEU A 80 3.59 1.40 -3.15
N HIS A 81 4.75 0.90 -3.56
CA HIS A 81 5.82 1.76 -4.09
C HIS A 81 5.39 2.46 -5.38
N GLN A 82 4.75 1.73 -6.31
CA GLN A 82 4.21 2.33 -7.53
C GLN A 82 3.19 3.42 -7.21
N ARG A 83 2.22 3.13 -6.33
CA ARG A 83 1.24 4.12 -5.87
C ARG A 83 1.89 5.38 -5.28
N GLY A 84 2.95 5.19 -4.48
CA GLY A 84 3.74 6.30 -3.93
C GLY A 84 4.40 7.15 -5.02
N ALA A 85 4.99 6.50 -6.03
CA ALA A 85 5.59 7.18 -7.17
C ALA A 85 4.55 7.95 -8.00
N ASP A 86 3.40 7.35 -8.27
CA ASP A 86 2.30 8.01 -9.01
C ASP A 86 1.81 9.26 -8.29
N LEU A 87 1.65 9.20 -6.97
CA LEU A 87 1.26 10.36 -6.17
C LEU A 87 2.29 11.50 -6.26
N LEU A 88 3.59 11.18 -6.28
CA LEU A 88 4.66 12.16 -6.45
C LEU A 88 4.64 12.77 -7.85
N VAL A 89 4.41 11.97 -8.89
CA VAL A 89 4.29 12.46 -10.28
C VAL A 89 3.08 13.39 -10.41
N GLN A 90 1.93 13.01 -9.87
CA GLN A 90 0.72 13.84 -9.87
C GLN A 90 0.93 15.15 -9.10
N ALA A 91 1.59 15.10 -7.93
CA ALA A 91 1.91 16.30 -7.16
C ALA A 91 2.85 17.24 -7.94
N ASN A 92 3.89 16.70 -8.57
CA ASN A 92 4.80 17.50 -9.40
C ASN A 92 4.10 18.12 -10.62
N ALA A 93 3.21 17.37 -11.29
CA ALA A 93 2.43 17.90 -12.40
C ALA A 93 1.53 19.06 -11.96
N ARG A 94 0.88 18.94 -10.79
CA ARG A 94 0.07 20.01 -10.21
C ARG A 94 0.90 21.24 -9.87
N LEU A 95 2.09 21.07 -9.29
CA LEU A 95 2.99 22.18 -8.97
C LEU A 95 3.39 22.95 -10.24
N ARG A 96 3.82 22.25 -11.30
CA ARG A 96 4.17 22.89 -12.58
C ARG A 96 2.99 23.65 -13.18
N ALA A 97 1.80 23.06 -13.18
CA ALA A 97 0.59 23.72 -13.66
C ALA A 97 0.28 25.00 -12.87
N THR A 98 0.49 24.99 -11.55
CA THR A 98 0.30 26.20 -10.72
C THR A 98 1.36 27.28 -11.00
N GLU A 99 2.62 26.89 -11.21
CA GLU A 99 3.70 27.82 -11.57
C GLU A 99 3.46 28.47 -12.93
N GLU A 100 3.05 27.69 -13.94
CA GLU A 100 2.69 28.19 -15.27
C GLU A 100 1.51 29.17 -15.21
N ALA A 101 0.48 28.86 -14.43
CA ALA A 101 -0.67 29.75 -14.23
C ALA A 101 -0.26 31.06 -13.53
N ALA A 102 0.63 31.00 -12.53
CA ALA A 102 1.16 32.18 -11.86
C ALA A 102 2.03 33.04 -12.81
N GLY A 103 2.84 32.41 -13.66
CA GLY A 103 3.63 33.08 -14.69
C GLY A 103 2.77 33.81 -15.72
N LYS A 104 1.70 33.16 -16.21
CA LYS A 104 0.73 33.77 -17.14
C LYS A 104 0.02 34.99 -16.52
N ARG A 105 -0.39 34.91 -15.25
CA ARG A 105 -0.99 36.04 -14.51
C ARG A 105 -0.03 37.22 -14.34
N ARG A 106 1.25 36.95 -14.06
CA ARG A 106 2.29 38.00 -13.96
C ARG A 106 2.56 38.68 -15.30
N LYS A 107 2.54 37.92 -16.41
CA LYS A 107 2.72 38.49 -17.75
C LYS A 107 1.55 39.38 -18.16
N ALA A 108 0.31 38.93 -17.95
CA ALA A 108 -0.89 39.71 -18.26
C ALA A 108 -0.94 41.06 -17.51
N LYS A 109 -0.58 41.07 -16.22
CA LYS A 109 -0.52 42.31 -15.42
C LYS A 109 0.55 43.30 -15.92
N LYS A 110 1.66 42.81 -16.50
CA LYS A 110 2.73 43.65 -17.04
C LYS A 110 2.34 44.29 -18.38
N GLU A 111 1.52 43.62 -19.19
CA GLU A 111 1.01 44.16 -20.46
C GLU A 111 -0.12 45.18 -20.25
N GLU A 112 -0.89 45.09 -19.16
CA GLU A 112 -1.96 46.06 -18.82
C GLU A 112 -1.43 47.37 -18.20
N SER A 113 -0.19 47.37 -17.70
CA SER A 113 0.44 48.53 -17.04
C SER A 113 1.46 49.26 -17.93
N ALA A 114 1.55 48.91 -19.21
CA ALA A 114 2.42 49.51 -20.23
C ALA A 114 1.57 50.21 -21.29
#